data_AF-A0A7S1EH68-F1
#
_entry.id   AF-A0A7S1EH68-F1
#
_cell.length_a   1.000
_cell.length_b   1.000
_cell.length_c   1.000
_cell.angle_alpha   90.00
_cell.angle_beta   90.00
_cell.angle_gamma   90.00
#
_symmetry.space_group_name_H-M   'P 1'
#
loop_
_entity.id
_entity.type
_entity.pdbx_description
1 polymer ?
#
loop_
_entity_poly.entity_id
_entity_poly.type
_entity_poly.pdbx_seq_one_letter_code
_entity_poly.pdbx_strand_id
1 'polypeptide(L)'
;AAAEGGVEEDAAVVDRCVDIVCASLSYNRLTPDEGYDAFDSDDDGRVSEADLKSSVSALRLEMSTRQVSALYRHLDPSNKGFIDREKWVEALSAADGDSVLLSRGVATTV
;
A
#
# COMPACT_ATOMS: atom_id res chain seq x y z
N ALA A 1 -18.28 23.03 18.46
CA ALA A 1 -17.98 21.59 18.40
C ALA A 1 -18.01 21.20 16.94
N ALA A 2 -16.85 21.10 16.30
CA ALA A 2 -16.71 20.86 14.88
C ALA A 2 -15.51 19.92 14.66
N ALA A 3 -15.63 19.06 13.65
CA ALA A 3 -14.61 18.17 13.08
C ALA A 3 -14.43 16.78 13.73
N GLU A 4 -15.48 15.96 13.74
CA GLU A 4 -15.37 14.48 13.83
C GLU A 4 -15.97 13.84 12.57
N GLY A 5 -15.55 14.29 11.40
CA GLY A 5 -16.03 13.76 10.11
C GLY A 5 -14.95 13.61 9.04
N GLY A 6 -13.69 13.89 9.36
CA GLY A 6 -12.57 13.78 8.41
C GLY A 6 -11.74 12.50 8.54
N VAL A 7 -11.73 11.87 9.72
CA VAL A 7 -10.80 10.76 10.02
C VAL A 7 -11.25 9.43 9.40
N GLU A 8 -12.57 9.20 9.31
CA GLU A 8 -13.13 7.97 8.71
C GLU A 8 -12.96 7.93 7.18
N GLU A 9 -13.01 9.08 6.49
CA GLU A 9 -12.77 9.15 5.05
C GLU A 9 -11.32 8.81 4.69
N ASP A 10 -10.34 9.35 5.41
CA ASP A 10 -8.93 9.05 5.13
C ASP A 10 -8.58 7.58 5.46
N ALA A 11 -9.18 6.98 6.50
CA ALA A 11 -8.96 5.57 6.84
C ALA A 11 -9.51 4.61 5.77
N ALA A 12 -10.75 4.83 5.31
CA ALA A 12 -11.33 4.04 4.23
C ALA A 12 -10.59 4.23 2.89
N VAL A 13 -10.06 5.42 2.65
CA VAL A 13 -9.20 5.68 1.48
C VAL A 13 -7.90 4.91 1.59
N VAL A 14 -7.28 4.85 2.77
CA VAL A 14 -6.03 4.11 3.00
C VAL A 14 -6.25 2.61 2.84
N ASP A 15 -7.32 2.05 3.39
CA ASP A 15 -7.68 0.62 3.26
C ASP A 15 -7.69 0.20 1.78
N ARG A 16 -8.40 0.97 0.94
CA ARG A 16 -8.40 0.78 -0.51
C ARG A 16 -7.01 0.90 -1.14
N CYS A 17 -6.15 1.77 -0.63
CA CYS A 17 -4.77 1.90 -1.11
C CYS A 17 -3.93 0.65 -0.77
N VAL A 18 -4.10 0.11 0.45
CA VAL A 18 -3.47 -1.15 0.85
C VAL A 18 -3.95 -2.29 -0.05
N ASP A 19 -5.25 -2.38 -0.33
CA ASP A 19 -5.80 -3.40 -1.24
C ASP A 19 -5.23 -3.28 -2.66
N ILE A 20 -5.06 -2.06 -3.19
CA ILE A 20 -4.46 -1.83 -4.51
C ILE A 20 -3.00 -2.30 -4.53
N VAL A 21 -2.23 -2.00 -3.49
CA VAL A 21 -0.84 -2.47 -3.37
C VAL A 21 -0.81 -3.99 -3.25
N CYS A 22 -1.65 -4.58 -2.40
CA CYS A 22 -1.78 -6.04 -2.25
C CYS A 22 -2.14 -6.70 -3.59
N ALA A 23 -3.11 -6.15 -4.32
CA ALA A 23 -3.49 -6.60 -5.65
C ALA A 23 -2.32 -6.56 -6.64
N SER A 24 -1.47 -5.53 -6.56
CA SER A 24 -0.28 -5.44 -7.40
C SER A 24 0.74 -6.54 -7.09
N LEU A 25 0.92 -6.89 -5.82
CA LEU A 25 1.80 -7.99 -5.42
C LEU A 25 1.23 -9.34 -5.87
N SER A 26 -0.06 -9.58 -5.63
CA SER A 26 -0.77 -10.79 -6.06
C SER A 26 -0.74 -10.97 -7.58
N TYR A 27 -0.92 -9.88 -8.34
CA TYR A 27 -0.80 -9.91 -9.80
C TYR A 27 0.61 -10.32 -10.27
N ASN A 28 1.64 -9.87 -9.55
CA ASN A 28 3.03 -10.23 -9.82
C ASN A 28 3.47 -11.54 -9.13
N ARG A 29 2.55 -12.26 -8.46
CA ARG A 29 2.82 -13.48 -7.68
C ARG A 29 3.89 -13.29 -6.60
N LEU A 30 3.95 -12.10 -6.02
CA LEU A 30 4.86 -11.75 -4.94
C LEU A 30 4.15 -11.87 -3.59
N THR A 31 4.85 -12.37 -2.59
CA THR A 31 4.41 -12.29 -1.20
C THR A 31 4.55 -10.86 -0.66
N PRO A 32 3.87 -10.49 0.43
CA PRO A 32 4.07 -9.18 1.08
C PRO A 32 5.52 -8.91 1.45
N ASP A 33 6.26 -9.94 1.87
CA ASP A 33 7.68 -9.84 2.19
C ASP A 33 8.52 -9.53 0.95
N GLU A 34 8.38 -10.31 -0.13
CA GLU A 34 9.07 -10.03 -1.40
C GLU A 34 8.63 -8.69 -2.02
N GLY A 35 7.38 -8.29 -1.79
CA GLY A 35 6.86 -7.01 -2.18
C GLY A 35 7.53 -5.84 -1.45
N TYR A 36 8.01 -6.05 -0.22
CA TYR A 36 8.77 -5.03 0.49
C TYR A 36 10.09 -4.74 -0.23
N ASP A 37 10.85 -5.78 -0.56
CA ASP A 37 12.09 -5.67 -1.33
C ASP A 37 11.83 -5.11 -2.75
N ALA A 38 10.70 -5.45 -3.37
CA ALA A 38 10.34 -4.90 -4.66
C ALA A 38 9.99 -3.40 -4.62
N PHE A 39 9.55 -2.88 -3.46
CA PHE A 39 9.23 -1.48 -3.27
C PHE A 39 10.44 -0.66 -2.79
N ASP A 40 11.38 -1.27 -2.07
CA ASP A 40 12.67 -0.69 -1.66
C ASP A 40 13.58 -0.52 -2.89
N SER A 41 13.53 0.66 -3.52
CA SER A 41 14.20 0.91 -4.80
C SER A 41 15.70 1.21 -4.65
N ASP A 42 16.13 1.71 -3.50
CA ASP A 42 17.53 2.00 -3.20
C ASP A 42 18.23 0.92 -2.37
N ASP A 43 17.52 -0.15 -2.00
CA ASP A 43 18.03 -1.35 -1.30
C ASP A 43 18.69 -0.96 0.04
N ASP A 44 18.13 0.06 0.72
CA ASP A 44 18.60 0.50 2.03
C ASP A 44 17.99 -0.33 3.18
N GLY A 45 17.11 -1.26 2.84
CA GLY A 45 16.35 -2.13 3.73
C GLY A 45 15.10 -1.45 4.29
N ARG A 46 14.67 -0.30 3.73
CA ARG A 46 13.60 0.54 4.25
C ARG A 46 12.77 1.15 3.13
N VAL A 47 11.46 0.96 3.20
CA VAL A 47 10.55 1.66 2.25
C VAL A 47 10.26 3.07 2.77
N SER A 48 10.82 4.09 2.10
CA SER A 48 10.54 5.49 2.38
C SER A 48 9.33 6.01 1.57
N GLU A 49 8.86 7.22 1.88
CA GLU A 49 7.74 7.83 1.12
C GLU A 49 8.11 8.04 -0.37
N ALA A 50 9.40 8.26 -0.66
CA ALA A 50 9.89 8.42 -2.02
C ALA A 50 9.80 7.11 -2.81
N ASP A 51 10.21 6.00 -2.19
CA ASP A 51 10.17 4.66 -2.82
C ASP A 51 8.73 4.24 -3.07
N LEU A 52 7.85 4.46 -2.10
CA LEU A 52 6.42 4.20 -2.25
C LEU A 52 5.82 4.99 -3.43
N LYS A 53 6.14 6.29 -3.56
CA LYS A 53 5.68 7.12 -4.68
C LYS A 53 6.25 6.65 -6.02
N SER A 54 7.53 6.28 -6.04
CA SER A 54 8.22 5.79 -7.24
C SER A 54 7.60 4.48 -7.72
N SER A 55 7.44 3.51 -6.83
CA SER A 55 6.85 2.20 -7.08
C SER A 55 5.38 2.30 -7.51
N VAL A 56 4.59 3.14 -6.84
CA VAL A 56 3.19 3.42 -7.25
C VAL A 56 3.12 3.97 -8.68
N SER A 57 4.05 4.84 -9.07
CA SER A 57 4.12 5.40 -10.42
C SER A 57 4.59 4.36 -11.45
N ALA A 58 5.61 3.57 -11.10
CA ALA A 58 6.16 2.51 -11.94
C ALA A 58 5.13 1.40 -12.22
N LEU A 59 4.40 0.98 -11.19
CA LEU A 59 3.33 -0.02 -11.25
C LEU A 59 2.01 0.54 -11.78
N ARG A 60 1.93 1.86 -12.01
CA ARG A 60 0.74 2.58 -12.51
C ARG A 60 -0.52 2.26 -11.70
N LEU A 61 -0.42 2.29 -10.37
CA LEU A 61 -1.51 1.91 -9.46
C LEU A 61 -2.67 2.92 -9.39
N GLU A 62 -2.64 3.98 -10.20
CA GLU A 62 -3.65 5.05 -10.26
C GLU A 62 -3.93 5.72 -8.89
N MET A 63 -2.90 5.82 -8.04
CA MET A 63 -3.00 6.49 -6.76
C MET A 63 -2.46 7.92 -6.84
N SER A 64 -3.19 8.87 -6.23
CA SER A 64 -2.77 10.26 -6.12
C SER A 64 -1.71 10.45 -5.02
N THR A 65 -0.92 11.52 -5.11
CA THR A 65 0.09 11.86 -4.09
C THR A 65 -0.49 11.94 -2.67
N ARG A 66 -1.73 12.42 -2.53
CA ARG A 66 -2.42 12.48 -1.23
C ARG A 66 -2.69 11.08 -0.69
N GLN A 67 -3.16 10.17 -1.53
CA GLN A 67 -3.42 8.77 -1.15
C GLN A 67 -2.14 8.06 -0.75
N VAL A 68 -1.04 8.24 -1.50
CA VAL A 68 0.26 7.66 -1.16
C VAL A 68 0.78 8.19 0.18
N SER A 69 0.66 9.49 0.43
CA SER A 69 1.09 10.09 1.69
C SER A 69 0.23 9.63 2.88
N ALA A 70 -1.09 9.46 2.66
CA ALA A 70 -1.98 8.90 3.67
C ALA A 70 -1.64 7.43 3.98
N LEU A 71 -1.41 6.61 2.95
CA LEU A 71 -0.97 5.22 3.09
C LEU A 71 0.36 5.15 3.86
N TYR A 72 1.33 5.96 3.47
CA TYR A 72 2.63 6.02 4.14
C TYR A 72 2.50 6.34 5.63
N ARG A 73 1.71 7.37 6.00
CA ARG A 73 1.48 7.74 7.40
C ARG A 73 0.76 6.67 8.20
N HIS A 74 -0.11 5.89 7.55
CA HIS A 74 -0.78 4.78 8.19
C HIS A 74 0.19 3.63 8.50
N LEU A 75 1.13 3.37 7.59
CA LEU A 75 2.15 2.33 7.75
C LEU A 75 3.32 2.75 8.66
N ASP A 76 3.56 4.06 8.80
CA ASP A 76 4.54 4.64 9.74
C ASP A 76 3.85 5.49 10.82
N PRO A 77 3.08 4.89 11.75
CA PRO A 77 2.38 5.63 12.80
C PRO A 77 3.33 6.28 13.81
N SER A 78 4.57 5.81 13.88
CA SER A 78 5.62 6.37 14.74
C SER A 78 6.37 7.53 14.09
N ASN A 79 6.09 7.82 12.81
CA ASN A 79 6.77 8.83 12.00
C ASN A 79 8.31 8.69 12.06
N LYS A 80 8.79 7.46 11.91
CA LYS A 80 10.21 7.12 11.87
C LYS A 80 10.89 7.60 10.60
N GLY A 81 10.13 7.89 9.55
CA GLY A 81 10.65 8.27 8.23
C GLY A 81 10.87 7.08 7.31
N PHE A 82 10.43 5.88 7.72
CA PHE A 82 10.37 4.67 6.90
C PHE A 82 9.28 3.72 7.40
N ILE A 83 8.82 2.85 6.52
CA ILE A 83 7.86 1.78 6.85
C ILE A 83 8.65 0.55 7.29
N ASP A 84 8.36 -0.01 8.47
CA ASP A 84 8.96 -1.28 8.87
C ASP A 84 8.38 -2.44 8.07
N ARG A 85 9.24 -3.39 7.71
CA ARG A 85 8.86 -4.64 7.03
C ARG A 85 7.72 -5.37 7.75
N GLU A 86 7.76 -5.46 9.08
CA GLU A 86 6.70 -6.11 9.86
C GLU A 86 5.34 -5.42 9.67
N LYS A 87 5.29 -4.08 9.67
CA LYS A 87 4.04 -3.35 9.47
C LYS A 87 3.52 -3.42 8.04
N TRP A 88 4.42 -3.41 7.07
CA TRP A 88 4.06 -3.65 5.68
C TRP A 88 3.41 -5.01 5.49
N VAL A 89 4.05 -6.07 5.98
CA VAL A 89 3.54 -7.45 5.85
C VAL A 89 2.22 -7.62 6.59
N GLU A 90 2.09 -7.06 7.80
CA GLU A 90 0.85 -7.11 8.58
C GLU A 90 -0.31 -6.44 7.83
N ALA A 91 -0.11 -5.22 7.32
CA ALA A 91 -1.14 -4.48 6.60
C ALA A 91 -1.58 -5.20 5.32
N LEU A 92 -0.64 -5.71 4.53
CA LEU A 92 -0.94 -6.36 3.26
C LEU A 92 -1.50 -7.77 3.43
N SER A 93 -1.11 -8.48 4.49
CA SER A 93 -1.68 -9.79 4.82
C SER A 93 -3.11 -9.71 5.33
N ALA A 94 -3.51 -8.55 5.88
CA ALA A 94 -4.88 -8.26 6.26
C ALA A 94 -5.75 -7.78 5.08
N ALA A 95 -5.12 -7.34 3.99
CA ALA A 95 -5.79 -6.75 2.83
C ALA A 95 -6.26 -7.79 1.81
N ASP A 96 -7.34 -7.47 1.10
CA ASP A 96 -7.93 -8.36 0.09
C ASP A 96 -7.62 -7.86 -1.33
N GLY A 97 -6.42 -8.16 -1.80
CA GLY A 97 -6.01 -7.82 -3.16
C GLY A 97 -6.84 -8.51 -4.24
N ASP A 98 -7.47 -9.64 -3.91
CA ASP A 98 -8.29 -10.43 -4.83
C ASP A 98 -9.56 -9.67 -5.27
N SER A 99 -10.25 -9.03 -4.32
CA SER A 99 -11.42 -8.17 -4.60
C SER A 99 -11.09 -7.05 -5.59
N VAL A 100 -9.91 -6.46 -5.50
CA VAL A 100 -9.46 -5.41 -6.43
C VAL A 100 -9.16 -5.96 -7.81
N LEU A 101 -8.54 -7.15 -7.90
CA LEU A 101 -8.27 -7.82 -9.18
C LEU A 101 -9.57 -8.25 -9.88
N LEU A 102 -10.50 -8.83 -9.12
CA LEU A 102 -11.84 -9.20 -9.60
C LEU A 102 -12.61 -7.99 -10.11
N SER A 103 -12.57 -6.87 -9.37
CA SER A 103 -13.19 -5.60 -9.79
C SER A 103 -12.61 -5.07 -11.10
N ARG A 104 -11.35 -5.39 -11.40
CA ARG A 104 -10.66 -5.05 -12.66
C ARG A 104 -10.82 -6.11 -13.75
N GLY A 105 -11.61 -7.16 -13.52
CA GLY A 105 -11.86 -8.24 -14.47
C GLY A 105 -10.69 -9.23 -14.62
N VAL A 106 -9.71 -9.20 -13.70
CA VAL A 106 -8.63 -10.17 -13.65
C VAL A 106 -9.14 -11.38 -12.87
N ALA A 107 -9.43 -12.48 -13.57
CA ALA A 107 -9.84 -13.72 -12.94
C ALA A 107 -8.65 -14.39 -12.24
N THR A 108 -8.57 -14.26 -10.92
CA THR A 108 -7.70 -15.06 -10.06
C THR A 108 -8.30 -16.47 -9.95
N THR A 109 -8.16 -17.24 -11.04
CA THR A 109 -8.58 -18.65 -11.04
C THR A 109 -7.53 -19.44 -10.26
N VAL A 110 -7.89 -19.83 -9.04
CA VAL A 110 -7.18 -20.80 -8.20
C VAL A 110 -7.10 -22.17 -8.84
#